data_AF-A0A7S0SKK3-F1
#
_entry.id   AF-A0A7S0SKK3-F1
#
_cell.length_a   1.000
_cell.length_b   1.000
_cell.length_c   1.000
_cell.angle_alpha   90.00
_cell.angle_beta   90.00
_cell.angle_gamma   90.00
#
_symmetry.space_group_name_H-M   'P 1'
#
loop_
_entity.id
_entity.type
_entity.pdbx_description
1 polymer ?
#
loop_
_entity_poly.entity_id
_entity_poly.type
_entity_poly.pdbx_seq_one_letter_code
_entity_poly.pdbx_strand_id
1 'polypeptide(L)'
;CGCTPESSTAMLLNLRPHNLVLLGDHKQLPPCSLVPPQDLKGTGHDRSMLERCVLASGQVHTLTEQYRMHPHICAAISRQFYQGRLQTAATTAEERFKHAETAGDPDAMVWAQVNGEETVPEDGKSYVNLAEVAATVAAAHRLRERHGPTATIAALTFYKGQLLALL
;
A
#
# COMPACT_ATOMS: atom_id res chain seq x y z
N CYS A 1 -8.20 -2.72 -12.19
CA CYS A 1 -9.35 -1.79 -12.23
C CYS A 1 -8.98 -0.39 -11.72
N GLY A 2 -8.29 -0.23 -10.58
CA GLY A 2 -7.53 1.00 -10.25
C GLY A 2 -6.09 1.00 -10.77
N CYS A 3 -5.46 -0.17 -10.80
CA CYS A 3 -4.10 -0.41 -11.29
C CYS A 3 -4.05 -1.02 -12.71
N THR A 4 -5.17 -0.99 -13.45
CA THR A 4 -5.22 -1.53 -14.82
C THR A 4 -5.29 -0.39 -15.80
N PRO A 5 -4.44 -0.34 -16.83
CA PRO A 5 -4.50 0.69 -17.86
C PRO A 5 -5.90 0.83 -18.45
N GLU A 6 -6.27 2.06 -18.81
CA GLU A 6 -7.51 2.35 -19.53
C GLU A 6 -7.60 1.54 -20.83
N SER A 7 -6.49 1.43 -21.57
CA SER A 7 -6.39 0.66 -22.80
C SER A 7 -6.79 -0.82 -22.63
N SER A 8 -6.37 -1.47 -21.55
CA SER A 8 -6.75 -2.85 -21.26
C SER A 8 -8.24 -2.99 -20.95
N THR A 9 -8.83 -1.99 -20.27
CA THR A 9 -10.28 -2.00 -19.99
C THR A 9 -11.09 -1.76 -21.28
N ALA A 10 -10.58 -0.92 -22.19
CA ALA A 10 -11.23 -0.63 -23.47
C ALA A 10 -11.44 -1.89 -24.32
N MET A 11 -10.50 -2.85 -24.27
CA MET A 11 -10.65 -4.14 -24.95
C MET A 11 -11.90 -4.91 -24.49
N LEU A 12 -12.25 -4.84 -23.21
CA LEU A 12 -13.45 -5.50 -22.67
C LEU A 12 -14.74 -4.80 -23.12
N LEU A 13 -14.70 -3.50 -23.39
CA LEU A 13 -15.87 -2.75 -23.88
C LEU A 13 -16.28 -3.16 -25.30
N ASN A 14 -15.37 -3.77 -26.08
CA ASN A 14 -15.70 -4.34 -27.38
C ASN A 14 -16.72 -5.49 -27.29
N LEU A 15 -16.86 -6.11 -26.11
CA LEU A 15 -17.90 -7.11 -25.84
C LEU A 15 -19.30 -6.50 -25.68
N ARG A 16 -19.41 -5.16 -25.76
CA ARG A 16 -20.67 -4.39 -25.62
C ARG A 16 -21.47 -4.79 -24.37
N PRO A 17 -20.86 -4.73 -23.17
CA PRO A 17 -21.57 -5.07 -21.96
C PRO A 17 -22.76 -4.12 -21.74
N HIS A 18 -23.92 -4.67 -21.35
CA HIS A 18 -25.08 -3.86 -20.96
C HIS A 18 -24.87 -3.16 -19.62
N ASN A 19 -24.10 -3.78 -18.71
CA ASN A 19 -23.79 -3.27 -17.39
C ASN A 19 -22.28 -3.36 -17.15
N LEU A 20 -21.68 -2.30 -16.62
CA LEU A 20 -20.26 -2.24 -16.26
C LEU A 20 -20.11 -1.78 -14.82
N VAL A 21 -19.44 -2.60 -14.01
CA VAL A 21 -19.07 -2.24 -12.63
C VAL A 21 -17.56 -2.17 -12.53
N LEU A 22 -17.03 -1.00 -12.22
CA LEU A 22 -15.60 -0.78 -11.97
C LEU A 22 -15.37 -0.72 -10.46
N LEU A 23 -14.79 -1.77 -9.90
CA LEU A 23 -14.40 -1.82 -8.48
C LEU A 23 -12.96 -1.39 -8.34
N GLY A 24 -12.56 -0.73 -7.26
CA GLY A 24 -11.16 -0.40 -7.01
C GLY A 24 -10.99 0.94 -6.32
N ASP A 25 -9.74 1.37 -6.21
CA ASP A 25 -9.38 2.61 -5.54
C ASP A 25 -8.41 3.41 -6.41
N HIS A 26 -8.84 4.59 -6.84
CA HIS A 26 -8.05 5.51 -7.68
C HIS A 26 -6.98 6.26 -6.86
N LYS A 27 -6.96 6.11 -5.54
CA LYS A 27 -5.93 6.69 -4.65
C LYS A 27 -4.80 5.73 -4.31
N GLN A 28 -4.90 4.48 -4.76
CA GLN A 28 -3.85 3.46 -4.61
C GLN A 28 -2.94 3.43 -5.83
N LEU A 29 -2.09 2.40 -5.93
CA LEU A 29 -1.09 2.29 -6.98
C LEU A 29 -1.73 2.41 -8.39
N PRO A 30 -1.19 3.30 -9.25
CA PRO A 30 -1.63 3.44 -10.63
C PRO A 30 -1.21 2.21 -11.44
N PRO A 31 -1.63 2.13 -12.72
CA PRO A 31 -1.12 1.10 -13.62
C PRO A 31 0.41 1.06 -13.67
N CYS A 32 0.98 -0.14 -13.48
CA CYS A 32 2.42 -0.34 -13.57
C CYS A 32 2.85 -0.39 -15.04
N SER A 33 3.91 0.32 -15.38
CA SER A 33 4.50 0.34 -16.72
C SER A 33 6.03 0.34 -16.62
N LEU A 34 6.67 -0.33 -17.57
CA LEU A 34 8.14 -0.30 -17.73
C LEU A 34 8.61 0.96 -18.49
N VAL A 35 7.67 1.70 -19.06
CA VAL A 35 7.94 2.94 -19.79
C VAL A 35 7.92 4.11 -18.79
N PRO A 36 8.81 5.10 -18.94
CA PRO A 36 8.81 6.28 -18.08
C PRO A 36 7.44 6.98 -18.04
N PRO A 37 6.96 7.43 -16.87
CA PRO A 37 5.65 8.05 -16.73
C PRO A 37 5.42 9.24 -17.66
N GLN A 38 6.47 10.02 -17.97
CA GLN A 38 6.37 11.16 -18.90
C GLN A 38 5.93 10.76 -20.31
N ASP A 39 6.31 9.56 -20.77
CA ASP A 39 6.04 9.08 -22.13
C ASP A 39 4.67 8.42 -22.23
N LEU A 40 4.06 8.08 -21.09
CA LEU A 40 2.73 7.48 -21.01
C LEU A 40 1.62 8.52 -20.97
N LYS A 41 1.96 9.79 -20.73
CA LYS A 41 0.98 10.85 -20.52
C LYS A 41 0.05 10.99 -21.73
N GLY A 42 -1.25 10.84 -21.52
CA GLY A 42 -2.25 10.97 -22.58
C GLY A 42 -2.35 9.77 -23.53
N THR A 43 -1.61 8.69 -23.27
CA THR A 43 -1.68 7.46 -24.08
C THR A 43 -2.79 6.49 -23.59
N GLY A 44 -3.43 6.78 -22.45
CA GLY A 44 -4.37 5.86 -21.81
C GLY A 44 -3.70 4.72 -21.03
N HIS A 45 -2.37 4.76 -20.88
CA HIS A 45 -1.59 3.82 -20.07
C HIS A 45 -1.08 4.44 -18.76
N ASP A 46 -1.24 5.76 -18.59
CA ASP A 46 -0.88 6.54 -17.41
C ASP A 46 -1.93 6.51 -16.30
N ARG A 47 -3.15 6.06 -16.62
CA ARG A 47 -4.28 6.01 -15.68
C ARG A 47 -5.17 4.79 -15.93
N SER A 48 -6.03 4.52 -14.96
CA SER A 48 -7.08 3.52 -15.12
C SER A 48 -8.39 4.11 -15.66
N MET A 49 -9.22 3.24 -16.27
CA MET A 49 -10.59 3.60 -16.65
C MET A 49 -11.42 4.06 -15.44
N LEU A 50 -11.22 3.44 -14.26
CA LEU A 50 -11.88 3.85 -13.02
C LEU A 50 -11.51 5.29 -12.67
N GLU A 51 -10.22 5.61 -12.64
CA GLU A 51 -9.71 6.94 -12.35
C GLU A 51 -10.29 7.97 -13.33
N ARG A 52 -10.30 7.68 -14.64
CA ARG A 52 -10.93 8.55 -15.64
C ARG A 52 -12.40 8.81 -15.32
N CYS A 53 -13.17 7.76 -15.02
CA CYS A 53 -14.59 7.90 -14.71
C CYS A 53 -14.81 8.73 -13.45
N VAL A 54 -14.03 8.51 -12.39
CA VAL A 54 -14.10 9.28 -11.15
C VAL A 54 -13.79 10.76 -11.39
N LEU A 55 -12.74 11.07 -12.16
CA LEU A 55 -12.37 12.44 -12.51
C LEU A 55 -13.42 13.14 -13.39
N ALA A 56 -14.07 12.39 -14.28
CA ALA A 56 -15.07 12.94 -15.20
C ALA A 56 -16.46 13.14 -14.56
N SER A 57 -16.92 12.18 -13.75
CA SER A 57 -18.26 12.21 -13.16
C SER A 57 -18.30 12.81 -11.77
N GLY A 58 -17.19 12.78 -11.03
CA GLY A 58 -17.13 13.11 -9.61
C GLY A 58 -17.92 12.14 -8.70
N GLN A 59 -18.54 11.11 -9.27
CA GLN A 59 -19.41 10.19 -8.56
C GLN A 59 -18.70 8.85 -8.37
N VAL A 60 -18.45 8.50 -7.11
CA VAL A 60 -17.92 7.20 -6.71
C VAL A 60 -18.65 6.73 -5.45
N HIS A 61 -19.15 5.49 -5.48
CA HIS A 61 -19.64 4.87 -4.26
C HIS A 61 -18.43 4.40 -3.45
N THR A 62 -18.20 5.02 -2.29
CA THR A 62 -17.06 4.71 -1.42
C THR A 62 -17.52 3.84 -0.27
N LEU A 63 -16.89 2.68 -0.09
CA LEU A 63 -17.05 1.88 1.13
C LEU A 63 -16.22 2.53 2.24
N THR A 64 -16.88 2.95 3.31
CA THR A 64 -16.26 3.74 4.39
C THR A 64 -15.84 2.92 5.59
N GLU A 65 -16.12 1.61 5.61
CA GLU A 65 -15.78 0.73 6.72
C GLU A 65 -14.72 -0.29 6.30
N GLN A 66 -13.67 -0.44 7.11
CA GLN A 66 -12.56 -1.36 6.88
C GLN A 66 -12.41 -2.37 8.03
N TYR A 67 -11.92 -3.56 7.69
CA TYR A 67 -11.91 -4.73 8.57
C TYR A 67 -10.51 -5.34 8.78
N ARG A 68 -9.45 -4.62 8.41
CA ARG A 68 -8.06 -5.11 8.39
C ARG A 68 -7.20 -4.51 9.49
N MET A 69 -6.98 -3.20 9.43
CA MET A 69 -5.95 -2.49 10.20
C MET A 69 -6.44 -1.97 11.55
N HIS A 70 -5.49 -1.74 12.46
CA HIS A 70 -5.74 -1.11 13.77
C HIS A 70 -6.34 0.31 13.60
N PRO A 71 -7.26 0.77 14.48
CA PRO A 71 -7.89 2.08 14.39
C PRO A 71 -6.93 3.26 14.25
N HIS A 72 -5.79 3.26 14.95
CA HIS A 72 -4.77 4.32 14.81
C HIS A 72 -4.14 4.37 13.40
N ILE A 73 -3.86 3.22 12.78
CA ILE A 73 -3.37 3.16 11.40
C ILE A 73 -4.46 3.67 10.44
N CYS A 74 -5.71 3.23 10.66
CA CYS A 74 -6.85 3.68 9.87
C CYS A 74 -7.02 5.20 9.93
N ALA A 75 -6.92 5.80 11.12
CA ALA A 75 -7.07 7.25 11.30
C ALA A 75 -6.03 8.04 10.50
N ALA A 76 -4.76 7.61 10.51
CA ALA A 76 -3.68 8.26 9.76
C ALA A 76 -3.93 8.21 8.24
N ILE A 77 -4.22 7.02 7.72
CA ILE A 77 -4.48 6.80 6.29
C ILE A 77 -5.78 7.51 5.85
N SER A 78 -6.83 7.43 6.67
CA SER A 78 -8.14 8.05 6.42
C SER A 78 -8.02 9.56 6.32
N ARG A 79 -7.27 10.20 7.23
CA ARG A 79 -7.02 11.64 7.19
C ARG A 79 -6.26 12.05 5.93
N GLN A 80 -5.18 11.33 5.60
CA GLN A 80 -4.32 11.69 4.49
C GLN A 80 -4.99 11.49 3.12
N PHE A 81 -5.68 10.37 2.93
CA PHE A 81 -6.15 9.96 1.61
C PHE A 81 -7.67 10.01 1.47
N TYR A 82 -8.44 9.85 2.55
CA TYR A 82 -9.91 9.65 2.48
C TYR A 82 -10.73 10.70 3.24
N GLN A 83 -10.15 11.88 3.53
CA GLN A 83 -10.83 13.00 4.19
C GLN A 83 -11.45 12.63 5.55
N GLY A 84 -10.87 11.65 6.25
CA GLY A 84 -11.38 11.17 7.54
C GLY A 84 -12.63 10.28 7.46
N ARG A 85 -13.09 9.92 6.25
CA ARG A 85 -14.33 9.14 6.07
C ARG A 85 -14.16 7.63 6.24
N LEU A 86 -12.94 7.11 6.14
CA LEU A 86 -12.66 5.69 6.36
C LEU A 86 -12.55 5.39 7.85
N GLN A 87 -13.31 4.40 8.33
CA GLN A 87 -13.41 3.98 9.73
C GLN A 87 -13.20 2.47 9.87
N THR A 88 -12.66 2.06 11.02
CA THR A 88 -12.52 0.64 11.38
C THR A 88 -13.85 0.11 11.90
N ALA A 89 -14.29 -1.05 11.41
CA ALA A 89 -15.45 -1.75 11.95
C ALA A 89 -15.28 -2.01 13.45
N ALA A 90 -16.37 -1.91 14.23
CA ALA A 90 -16.33 -2.03 15.68
C ALA A 90 -15.70 -3.36 16.16
N THR A 91 -16.06 -4.47 15.50
CA THR A 91 -15.53 -5.81 15.81
C THR A 91 -14.02 -5.90 15.59
N THR A 92 -13.52 -5.36 14.48
CA THR A 92 -12.09 -5.30 14.19
C THR A 92 -11.37 -4.36 15.16
N ALA A 93 -11.97 -3.23 15.52
CA ALA A 93 -11.38 -2.29 16.46
C ALA A 93 -11.17 -2.96 17.83
N GLU A 94 -12.20 -3.61 18.37
CA GLU A 94 -12.13 -4.36 19.63
C GLU A 94 -11.05 -5.45 19.59
N GLU A 95 -11.03 -6.27 18.54
CA GLU A 95 -10.04 -7.33 18.35
C GLU A 95 -8.60 -6.77 18.34
N ARG A 96 -8.37 -5.68 17.59
CA ARG A 96 -7.03 -5.08 17.43
C ARG A 96 -6.55 -4.41 18.71
N PHE A 97 -7.43 -3.70 19.44
CA PHE A 97 -7.06 -3.11 20.73
C PHE A 97 -6.76 -4.17 21.78
N LYS A 98 -7.57 -5.22 21.87
CA LYS A 98 -7.34 -6.32 22.82
C LYS A 98 -6.01 -7.04 22.54
N HIS A 99 -5.68 -7.25 21.26
CA HIS A 99 -4.40 -7.83 20.88
C HIS A 99 -3.22 -6.93 21.30
N ALA A 100 -3.31 -5.62 21.03
CA ALA A 100 -2.31 -4.64 21.41
C ALA A 100 -2.08 -4.60 22.92
N GLU A 101 -3.15 -4.58 23.72
CA GLU A 101 -3.09 -4.63 25.18
C GLU A 101 -2.42 -5.92 25.69
N THR A 102 -2.84 -7.07 25.15
CA THR A 102 -2.29 -8.38 25.55
C THR A 102 -0.80 -8.51 25.21
N ALA A 103 -0.37 -7.95 24.08
CA ALA A 103 1.03 -7.97 23.64
C ALA A 103 1.89 -6.90 24.33
N GLY A 104 1.29 -5.99 25.11
CA GLY A 104 1.99 -4.85 25.69
C GLY A 104 2.51 -3.88 24.63
N ASP A 105 1.80 -3.74 23.50
CA ASP A 105 2.20 -2.93 22.35
C ASP A 105 1.11 -1.90 22.00
N PRO A 106 1.03 -0.78 22.74
CA PRO A 106 -0.03 0.21 22.54
C PRO A 106 0.12 0.98 21.23
N ASP A 107 1.33 1.02 20.65
CA ASP A 107 1.66 1.81 19.48
C ASP A 107 1.58 0.98 18.21
N ALA A 108 0.42 1.01 17.56
CA ALA A 108 0.21 0.32 16.29
C ALA A 108 1.10 0.84 15.12
N MET A 109 1.78 1.98 15.30
CA MET A 109 2.68 2.55 14.32
C MET A 109 3.82 3.26 15.03
N VAL A 110 5.06 2.91 14.68
CA VAL A 110 6.27 3.48 15.25
C VAL A 110 7.15 3.98 14.12
N TRP A 111 7.63 5.22 14.23
CA TRP A 111 8.67 5.76 13.36
C TRP A 111 10.04 5.51 14.00
N ALA A 112 10.88 4.73 13.34
CA ALA A 112 12.24 4.43 13.82
C ALA A 112 13.26 5.19 12.97
N GLN A 113 13.91 6.19 13.55
CA GLN A 113 14.99 6.90 12.88
C GLN A 113 16.26 6.02 12.85
N VAL A 114 16.80 5.80 11.65
CA VAL A 114 18.05 5.08 11.44
C VAL A 114 19.04 6.02 10.76
N ASN A 115 20.18 6.26 11.41
CA ASN A 115 21.26 7.04 10.81
C ASN A 115 22.10 6.09 9.95
N GLY A 116 21.87 6.13 8.64
CA GLY A 116 22.57 5.34 7.65
C GLY A 116 22.73 6.11 6.35
N GLU A 117 23.62 5.62 5.49
CA GLU A 117 23.85 6.19 4.16
C GLU A 117 23.42 5.19 3.09
N GLU A 118 22.76 5.69 2.05
CA GLU A 118 22.42 4.89 0.89
C GLU A 118 23.64 4.67 0.00
N THR A 119 23.75 3.47 -0.56
CA THR A 119 24.80 3.09 -1.49
C THR A 119 24.20 2.41 -2.71
N VAL A 120 24.94 2.41 -3.82
CA VAL A 120 24.59 1.68 -5.04
C VAL A 120 25.61 0.53 -5.18
N PRO A 121 25.19 -0.74 -5.06
CA PRO A 121 26.08 -1.90 -5.27
C PRO A 121 26.66 -1.92 -6.68
N GLU A 122 27.75 -2.67 -6.90
CA GLU A 122 28.48 -2.71 -8.19
C GLU A 122 27.59 -3.06 -9.41
N ASP A 123 26.50 -3.80 -9.19
CA ASP A 123 25.50 -4.11 -10.23
C ASP A 123 24.66 -2.90 -10.70
N GLY A 124 24.80 -1.74 -10.05
CA GLY A 124 24.48 -0.40 -10.58
C GLY A 124 23.00 -0.05 -10.79
N LYS A 125 22.04 -0.90 -10.38
CA LYS A 125 20.62 -0.75 -10.76
C LYS A 125 19.66 -0.41 -9.63
N SER A 126 20.10 -0.38 -8.37
CA SER A 126 19.21 -0.14 -7.24
C SER A 126 19.95 0.29 -5.98
N TYR A 127 19.28 1.02 -5.11
CA TYR A 127 19.84 1.53 -3.86
C TYR A 127 19.71 0.51 -2.73
N VAL A 128 20.65 0.57 -1.79
CA VAL A 128 20.64 -0.19 -0.53
C VAL A 128 21.14 0.70 0.62
N ASN A 129 20.52 0.57 1.78
CA ASN A 129 20.97 1.16 3.04
C ASN A 129 21.15 0.03 4.06
N LEU A 130 22.40 -0.35 4.32
CA LEU A 130 22.73 -1.47 5.20
C LEU A 130 22.39 -1.21 6.67
N ALA A 131 22.40 0.05 7.12
CA ALA A 131 21.99 0.39 8.48
C ALA A 131 20.48 0.14 8.65
N GLU A 132 19.67 0.52 7.65
CA GLU A 132 18.24 0.21 7.64
C GLU A 132 17.95 -1.29 7.53
N VAL A 133 18.75 -2.05 6.76
CA VAL A 133 18.65 -3.52 6.73
C VAL A 133 18.84 -4.09 8.13
N ALA A 134 19.92 -3.72 8.82
CA ALA A 134 20.21 -4.20 10.18
C ALA A 134 19.08 -3.82 11.16
N ALA A 135 18.59 -2.59 11.09
CA ALA A 135 17.49 -2.13 11.93
C ALA A 135 16.17 -2.88 11.65
N THR A 136 15.86 -3.15 10.38
CA THR A 136 14.65 -3.87 9.94
C THR A 136 14.68 -5.32 10.41
N VAL A 137 15.81 -6.01 10.25
CA VAL A 137 16.00 -7.39 10.72
C VAL A 137 15.88 -7.45 12.24
N ALA A 138 16.53 -6.54 12.96
CA ALA A 138 16.42 -6.48 14.42
C ALA A 138 14.98 -6.20 14.89
N ALA A 139 14.24 -5.35 14.17
CA ALA A 139 12.82 -5.11 14.47
C ALA A 139 11.97 -6.36 14.22
N ALA A 140 12.21 -7.08 13.13
CA ALA A 140 11.51 -8.34 12.84
C ALA A 140 11.75 -9.41 13.92
N HIS A 141 12.99 -9.53 14.42
CA HIS A 141 13.28 -10.43 15.55
C HIS A 141 12.55 -10.03 16.82
N ARG A 142 12.57 -8.74 17.21
CA ARG A 142 11.84 -8.25 18.38
C ARG A 142 10.33 -8.49 18.27
N LEU A 143 9.75 -8.28 17.09
CA LEU A 143 8.33 -8.58 16.84
C LEU A 143 8.04 -10.07 16.97
N ARG A 144 8.93 -10.93 16.47
CA ARG A 144 8.79 -12.39 16.61
C ARG A 144 8.88 -12.85 18.06
N GLU A 145 9.80 -12.29 18.84
CA GLU A 145 9.94 -12.58 20.26
C GLU A 145 8.70 -12.14 21.05
N ARG A 146 8.15 -10.95 20.74
CA ARG A 146 6.97 -10.40 21.41
C ARG A 146 5.67 -11.11 21.05
N HIS A 147 5.43 -11.36 19.76
CA HIS A 147 4.16 -11.92 19.27
C HIS A 147 4.19 -13.43 19.05
N GLY A 148 5.33 -14.07 19.34
CA GLY A 148 5.52 -15.50 19.26
C GLY A 148 5.86 -16.03 17.87
N PRO A 149 6.20 -17.34 17.78
CA PRO A 149 6.74 -17.96 16.58
C PRO A 149 5.76 -17.99 15.40
N THR A 150 4.46 -17.80 15.63
CA THR A 150 3.42 -17.80 14.60
C THR A 150 3.14 -16.41 14.00
N ALA A 151 3.83 -15.36 14.47
CA ALA A 151 3.66 -14.01 13.95
C ALA A 151 3.88 -13.95 12.43
N THR A 152 3.04 -13.23 11.69
CA THR A 152 3.31 -12.98 10.27
C THR A 152 3.99 -11.64 10.13
N ILE A 153 5.19 -11.62 9.56
CA ILE A 153 6.02 -10.42 9.42
C ILE A 153 6.33 -10.25 7.93
N ALA A 154 6.13 -9.04 7.42
CA ALA A 154 6.49 -8.66 6.07
C ALA A 154 7.31 -7.37 6.10
N ALA A 155 8.45 -7.37 5.40
CA ALA A 155 9.24 -6.16 5.14
C ALA A 155 8.93 -5.68 3.72
N LEU A 156 8.65 -4.38 3.57
CA LEU A 156 8.34 -3.75 2.29
C LEU A 156 9.38 -2.66 2.02
N THR A 157 9.87 -2.61 0.79
CA THR A 157 10.83 -1.58 0.34
C THR A 157 10.61 -1.26 -1.14
N PHE A 158 10.93 -0.02 -1.53
CA PHE A 158 10.81 0.45 -2.91
C PHE A 158 11.93 -0.06 -3.82
N TYR A 159 13.10 -0.38 -3.25
CA TYR A 159 14.29 -0.69 -4.02
C TYR A 159 14.56 -2.19 -4.07
N LYS A 160 14.79 -2.71 -5.28
CA LYS A 160 15.16 -4.11 -5.49
C LYS A 160 16.47 -4.46 -4.76
N GLY A 161 17.45 -3.54 -4.72
CA GLY A 161 18.70 -3.71 -4.00
C GLY A 161 18.47 -3.93 -2.50
N GLN A 162 17.67 -3.06 -1.88
CA GLN A 162 17.24 -3.20 -0.49
C GLN A 162 16.48 -4.51 -0.23
N LEU A 163 15.59 -4.92 -1.15
CA LEU A 163 14.87 -6.20 -1.03
C LEU A 163 15.84 -7.37 -1.00
N LEU A 164 16.79 -7.42 -1.93
CA LEU A 164 17.79 -8.49 -1.99
C LEU A 164 18.68 -8.52 -0.75
N ALA A 165 18.99 -7.36 -0.15
CA ALA A 165 19.76 -7.28 1.08
C ALA A 165 18.98 -7.69 2.34
N LEU A 166 17.64 -7.74 2.28
CA LEU A 166 16.76 -8.19 3.36
C LEU A 166 16.47 -9.70 3.33
N LEU A 167 16.79 -10.37 2.21
CA LEU A 167 16.58 -11.82 2.01
C LEU A 167 17.78 -12.63 2.47
#